data_AF-A0A539D5Z3-F1
#
_entry.id   AF-A0A539D5Z3-F1
#
_cell.length_a   1.000
_cell.length_b   1.000
_cell.length_c   1.000
_cell.angle_alpha   90.00
_cell.angle_beta   90.00
_cell.angle_gamma   90.00
#
_symmetry.space_group_name_H-M   'P 1'
#
loop_
_entity.id
_entity.type
_entity.pdbx_description
1 polymer ?
#
loop_
_entity_poly.entity_id
_entity_poly.type
_entity_poly.pdbx_seq_one_letter_code
_entity_poly.pdbx_strand_id
1 'polypeptide(L)'
;MRTVIGRRSAVHPSLGWMRAEFELLCNQVIVESAAYALARSGRVWDTRFLVDRVPDLQSGYKFFNRAAAEIALHAFIHEAALHPDLDLPRIGMEVAPFLRAVLAGCRVGEVERKSWYDQPVTAYGSIDFASYYGGKLVWALRACEIPPDVVPILIDSALAVRPLFADPEGRTRALAMRRYVHERLGLPDPGPPLLRRLV
;
A
#
# COMPACT_ATOMS: atom_id res chain seq x y z
N MET A 1 -9.10 16.93 11.00
CA MET A 1 -8.55 15.68 11.59
C MET A 1 -7.08 15.60 11.28
N ARG A 2 -6.27 14.99 12.16
CA ARG A 2 -4.80 14.95 12.00
C ARG A 2 -4.25 13.58 12.40
N THR A 3 -3.27 13.09 11.64
CA THR A 3 -2.47 11.92 11.99
C THR A 3 -1.00 12.19 11.70
N VAL A 4 -0.12 11.62 12.51
CA VAL A 4 1.32 11.62 12.31
C VAL A 4 1.77 10.18 12.12
N ILE A 5 2.47 9.90 11.02
CA ILE A 5 3.05 8.59 10.76
C ILE A 5 4.57 8.64 10.92
N GLY A 6 5.15 7.55 11.41
CA GLY A 6 6.59 7.42 11.58
C GLY A 6 7.22 6.89 10.31
N ARG A 7 8.10 7.66 9.68
CA ARG A 7 8.84 7.30 8.47
C ARG A 7 10.17 6.63 8.82
N ARG A 8 10.50 5.52 8.15
CA ARG A 8 11.87 4.99 8.15
C ARG A 8 12.76 5.85 7.25
N SER A 9 13.93 6.26 7.75
CA SER A 9 14.90 7.02 6.94
C SER A 9 15.36 6.25 5.70
N ALA A 10 15.47 4.92 5.81
CA ALA A 10 15.66 3.98 4.71
C ALA A 10 14.88 2.68 5.00
N VAL A 11 14.14 2.17 4.01
CA VAL A 11 13.26 1.01 4.21
C VAL A 11 14.03 -0.33 4.10
N HIS A 12 14.99 -0.43 3.16
CA HIS A 12 15.73 -1.67 2.90
C HIS A 12 16.53 -2.20 4.07
N PRO A 13 17.29 -1.38 4.84
CA PRO A 13 18.07 -1.91 5.95
C PRO A 13 17.20 -2.56 7.03
N SER A 14 15.99 -2.03 7.27
CA SER A 14 15.08 -2.58 8.30
C SER A 14 14.28 -3.79 7.86
N LEU A 15 14.07 -4.00 6.54
CA LEU A 15 13.16 -5.01 6.03
C LEU A 15 13.82 -6.11 5.20
N GLY A 16 15.06 -5.88 4.75
CA GLY A 16 15.65 -6.60 3.64
C GLY A 16 15.08 -6.13 2.29
N TRP A 17 15.81 -6.46 1.22
CA TRP A 17 15.54 -5.95 -0.12
C TRP A 17 14.13 -6.27 -0.62
N MET A 18 13.74 -7.55 -0.54
CA MET A 18 12.49 -8.00 -1.16
C MET A 18 11.25 -7.41 -0.51
N ARG A 19 11.19 -7.40 0.83
CA ARG A 19 10.05 -6.82 1.55
C ARG A 19 9.98 -5.31 1.32
N ALA A 20 11.12 -4.62 1.32
CA ALA A 20 11.18 -3.18 1.05
C ALA A 20 10.60 -2.83 -0.31
N GLU A 21 10.99 -3.54 -1.37
CA GLU A 21 10.48 -3.26 -2.72
C GLU A 21 8.97 -3.49 -2.84
N PHE A 22 8.43 -4.54 -2.22
CA PHE A 22 6.98 -4.77 -2.20
C PHE A 22 6.24 -3.74 -1.35
N GLU A 23 6.80 -3.29 -0.23
CA GLU A 23 6.19 -2.22 0.55
C GLU A 23 6.15 -0.91 -0.23
N LEU A 24 7.25 -0.55 -0.90
CA LEU A 24 7.33 0.65 -1.76
C LEU A 24 6.35 0.58 -2.93
N LEU A 25 6.27 -0.58 -3.61
CA LEU A 25 5.30 -0.84 -4.66
C LEU A 25 3.88 -0.63 -4.17
N CYS A 26 3.51 -1.25 -3.04
CA CYS A 26 2.18 -1.11 -2.49
C CYS A 26 1.86 0.32 -2.07
N ASN A 27 2.79 1.00 -1.40
CA ASN A 27 2.59 2.37 -0.97
C ASN A 27 2.29 3.27 -2.18
N GLN A 28 3.03 3.11 -3.27
CA GLN A 28 2.81 3.89 -4.50
C GLN A 28 1.42 3.63 -5.08
N VAL A 29 1.00 2.37 -5.25
CA VAL A 29 -0.33 2.04 -5.79
C VAL A 29 -1.45 2.56 -4.89
N ILE A 30 -1.32 2.43 -3.57
CA ILE A 30 -2.31 2.90 -2.60
C ILE A 30 -2.44 4.43 -2.65
N VAL A 31 -1.33 5.15 -2.71
CA VAL A 31 -1.31 6.62 -2.81
C VAL A 31 -1.98 7.11 -4.08
N GLU A 32 -1.64 6.51 -5.23
CA GLU A 32 -2.25 6.90 -6.51
C GLU A 32 -3.75 6.53 -6.56
N SER A 33 -4.15 5.41 -5.92
CA SER A 33 -5.56 5.05 -5.75
C SER A 33 -6.32 6.08 -4.91
N ALA A 34 -5.72 6.55 -3.81
CA ALA A 34 -6.27 7.61 -2.98
C ALA A 34 -6.40 8.93 -3.74
N ALA A 35 -5.37 9.29 -4.51
CA ALA A 35 -5.38 10.48 -5.35
C ALA A 35 -6.49 10.44 -6.39
N TYR A 36 -6.67 9.30 -7.06
CA TYR A 36 -7.77 9.08 -8.01
C TYR A 36 -9.14 9.27 -7.33
N ALA A 37 -9.38 8.61 -6.20
CA ALA A 37 -10.64 8.70 -5.47
C ALA A 37 -10.94 10.14 -5.00
N LEU A 38 -9.93 10.85 -4.49
CA LEU A 38 -10.08 12.25 -4.07
C LEU A 38 -10.37 13.15 -5.27
N ALA A 39 -9.64 12.98 -6.38
CA ALA A 39 -9.82 13.78 -7.60
C ALA A 39 -11.23 13.65 -8.18
N ARG A 40 -11.82 12.45 -8.17
CA ARG A 40 -13.23 12.24 -8.56
C ARG A 40 -14.22 13.08 -7.73
N SER A 41 -13.86 13.38 -6.49
CA SER A 41 -14.66 14.22 -5.58
C SER A 41 -14.27 15.70 -5.59
N GLY A 42 -13.44 16.15 -6.55
CA GLY A 42 -12.96 17.53 -6.63
C GLY A 42 -12.00 17.91 -5.49
N ARG A 43 -11.39 16.92 -4.84
CA ARG A 43 -10.45 17.11 -3.72
C ARG A 43 -9.04 16.71 -4.12
N VAL A 44 -8.06 17.32 -3.46
CA VAL A 44 -6.65 16.92 -3.54
C VAL A 44 -6.16 16.54 -2.15
N TRP A 45 -5.27 15.57 -2.07
CA TRP A 45 -4.62 15.24 -0.81
C TRP A 45 -3.64 16.34 -0.42
N ASP A 46 -3.76 16.87 0.80
CA ASP A 46 -2.81 17.82 1.38
C ASP A 46 -1.50 17.12 1.77
N THR A 47 -0.52 17.17 0.87
CA THR A 47 0.79 16.52 1.00
C THR A 47 1.88 17.42 1.61
N ARG A 48 1.55 18.65 2.02
CA ARG A 48 2.54 19.64 2.49
C ARG A 48 3.33 19.25 3.75
N PHE A 49 2.88 18.23 4.47
CA PHE A 49 3.50 17.74 5.70
C PHE A 49 4.15 16.36 5.53
N LEU A 50 4.24 15.88 4.29
CA LEU A 50 4.95 14.65 3.94
C LEU A 50 6.38 15.00 3.52
N VAL A 51 7.31 14.07 3.72
CA VAL A 51 8.69 14.19 3.25
C VAL A 51 8.76 13.88 1.75
N ASP A 52 7.96 12.92 1.30
CA ASP A 52 7.81 12.53 -0.11
C ASP A 52 6.31 12.39 -0.44
N ARG A 53 5.96 12.41 -1.72
CA ARG A 53 4.59 12.18 -2.19
C ARG A 53 4.08 10.79 -1.81
N VAL A 54 4.96 9.80 -1.74
CA VAL A 54 4.63 8.42 -1.33
C VAL A 54 5.19 8.16 0.08
N PRO A 55 4.38 8.39 1.13
CA PRO A 55 4.84 8.19 2.50
C PRO A 55 5.04 6.72 2.86
N ASP A 56 5.72 6.49 3.99
CA ASP A 56 5.93 5.16 4.55
C ASP A 56 4.66 4.61 5.25
N LEU A 57 3.70 4.15 4.45
CA LEU A 57 2.37 3.73 4.93
C LEU A 57 2.41 2.51 5.86
N GLN A 58 3.37 1.62 5.63
CA GLN A 58 3.44 0.31 6.27
C GLN A 58 4.28 0.33 7.55
N SER A 59 4.77 1.49 7.96
CA SER A 59 5.27 1.67 9.32
C SER A 59 4.13 1.52 10.33
N GLY A 60 4.33 0.65 11.32
CA GLY A 60 3.39 0.46 12.43
C GLY A 60 3.28 1.65 13.40
N TYR A 61 4.03 2.73 13.19
CA TYR A 61 4.00 3.92 14.06
C TYR A 61 3.01 4.95 13.51
N LYS A 62 1.85 5.08 14.13
CA LYS A 62 0.81 6.06 13.76
C LYS A 62 0.19 6.70 15.01
N PHE A 63 0.15 8.02 15.03
CA PHE A 63 -0.45 8.83 16.10
C PHE A 63 -1.66 9.54 15.54
N PHE A 64 -2.83 9.18 16.04
CA PHE A 64 -4.08 9.80 15.67
C PHE A 64 -4.53 10.76 16.76
N ASN A 65 -5.00 11.95 16.37
CA ASN A 65 -5.86 12.70 17.29
C ASN A 65 -7.21 11.98 17.44
N ARG A 66 -8.00 12.32 18.47
CA ARG A 66 -9.27 11.65 18.79
C ARG A 66 -10.16 11.40 17.56
N ALA A 67 -10.47 12.45 16.80
CA ALA A 67 -11.34 12.35 15.63
C ALA A 67 -10.76 11.44 14.52
N ALA A 68 -9.44 11.45 14.31
CA ALA A 68 -8.82 10.54 13.35
C ALA A 68 -8.77 9.09 13.88
N ALA A 69 -8.64 8.89 15.19
CA ALA A 69 -8.63 7.59 15.84
C ALA A 69 -9.99 6.90 15.74
N GLU A 70 -11.08 7.65 15.93
CA GLU A 70 -12.45 7.16 15.75
C GLU A 70 -12.67 6.66 14.32
N ILE A 71 -12.26 7.44 13.30
CA ILE A 71 -12.33 7.00 11.90
C ILE A 71 -11.48 5.77 11.65
N ALA A 72 -10.23 5.76 12.12
CA ALA A 72 -9.32 4.64 11.96
C ALA A 72 -9.90 3.33 12.55
N LEU A 73 -10.48 3.41 13.75
CA LEU A 73 -11.09 2.27 14.44
C LEU A 73 -12.35 1.77 13.72
N HIS A 74 -13.27 2.69 13.40
CA HIS A 74 -14.50 2.34 12.71
C HIS A 74 -14.22 1.77 11.32
N ALA A 75 -13.28 2.37 10.59
CA ALA A 75 -12.81 1.87 9.31
C ALA A 75 -12.31 0.43 9.44
N PHE A 76 -11.36 0.15 10.32
CA PHE A 76 -10.75 -1.17 10.40
C PHE A 76 -11.78 -2.28 10.66
N ILE A 77 -12.69 -2.08 11.63
CA ILE A 77 -13.72 -3.08 11.98
C ILE A 77 -14.70 -3.25 10.82
N HIS A 78 -15.16 -2.14 10.24
CA HIS A 78 -16.15 -2.17 9.16
C HIS A 78 -15.60 -2.80 7.88
N GLU A 79 -14.38 -2.41 7.48
CA GLU A 79 -13.72 -2.93 6.27
C GLU A 79 -13.45 -4.43 6.37
N ALA A 80 -13.03 -4.92 7.54
CA ALA A 80 -12.82 -6.35 7.76
C ALA A 80 -14.13 -7.15 7.61
N ALA A 81 -15.26 -6.58 8.04
CA ALA A 81 -16.57 -7.22 7.86
C ALA A 81 -17.07 -7.16 6.41
N LEU A 82 -16.77 -6.09 5.66
CA LEU A 82 -17.15 -5.95 4.24
C LEU A 82 -16.31 -6.81 3.30
N HIS A 83 -15.09 -7.14 3.70
CA HIS A 83 -14.15 -7.91 2.90
C HIS A 83 -13.71 -9.19 3.64
N PRO A 84 -14.65 -10.11 3.96
CA PRO A 84 -14.33 -11.34 4.69
C PRO A 84 -13.44 -12.29 3.87
N ASP A 85 -13.33 -12.05 2.56
CA ASP A 85 -12.42 -12.75 1.66
C ASP A 85 -10.94 -12.34 1.87
N LEU A 86 -10.68 -11.28 2.63
CA LEU A 86 -9.35 -10.77 2.94
C LEU A 86 -9.08 -10.80 4.46
N ASP A 87 -7.90 -11.28 4.85
CA ASP A 87 -7.44 -11.21 6.25
C ASP A 87 -6.90 -9.80 6.58
N LEU A 88 -7.78 -8.79 6.57
CA LEU A 88 -7.42 -7.40 6.85
C LEU A 88 -6.76 -7.21 8.23
N PRO A 89 -7.11 -7.95 9.29
CA PRO A 89 -6.35 -7.87 10.54
C PRO A 89 -4.87 -8.21 10.39
N ARG A 90 -4.54 -9.16 9.52
CA ARG A 90 -3.15 -9.55 9.25
C ARG A 90 -2.46 -8.68 8.20
N ILE A 91 -3.17 -8.30 7.14
CA ILE A 91 -2.56 -7.66 5.96
C ILE A 91 -2.82 -6.15 5.89
N GLY A 92 -3.88 -5.66 6.51
CA GLY A 92 -4.40 -4.31 6.30
C GLY A 92 -4.31 -3.37 7.49
N MET A 93 -3.84 -3.84 8.66
CA MET A 93 -3.83 -3.06 9.91
C MET A 93 -3.14 -1.69 9.77
N GLU A 94 -2.05 -1.60 9.01
CA GLU A 94 -1.34 -0.34 8.81
C GLU A 94 -1.96 0.52 7.71
N VAL A 95 -2.52 -0.11 6.69
CA VAL A 95 -2.95 0.52 5.43
C VAL A 95 -4.40 1.01 5.53
N ALA A 96 -5.30 0.21 6.07
CA ALA A 96 -6.72 0.49 6.05
C ALA A 96 -7.12 1.71 6.90
N PRO A 97 -6.66 1.82 8.15
CA PRO A 97 -6.87 3.02 8.96
C PRO A 97 -6.32 4.28 8.31
N PHE A 98 -5.15 4.17 7.67
CA PHE A 98 -4.50 5.29 7.00
C PHE A 98 -5.31 5.78 5.80
N LEU A 99 -5.62 4.88 4.87
CA LEU A 99 -6.30 5.26 3.62
C LEU A 99 -7.69 5.81 3.91
N ARG A 100 -8.45 5.20 4.83
CA ARG A 100 -9.77 5.72 5.23
C ARG A 100 -9.67 7.09 5.91
N ALA A 101 -8.66 7.33 6.73
CA ALA A 101 -8.41 8.67 7.28
C ALA A 101 -8.10 9.70 6.18
N VAL A 102 -7.26 9.35 5.18
CA VAL A 102 -6.96 10.22 4.04
C VAL A 102 -8.22 10.54 3.22
N LEU A 103 -9.02 9.53 2.89
CA LEU A 103 -10.27 9.71 2.13
C LEU A 103 -11.30 10.57 2.89
N ALA A 104 -11.28 10.54 4.22
CA ALA A 104 -12.07 11.41 5.09
C ALA A 104 -11.51 12.85 5.22
N GLY A 105 -10.39 13.18 4.57
CA GLY A 105 -9.78 14.52 4.62
C GLY A 105 -8.88 14.75 5.83
N CYS A 106 -8.32 13.69 6.41
CA CYS A 106 -7.32 13.82 7.46
C CYS A 106 -6.02 14.43 6.90
N ARG A 107 -5.45 15.40 7.63
CA ARG A 107 -4.10 15.91 7.34
C ARG A 107 -3.08 14.94 7.90
N VAL A 108 -2.18 14.46 7.05
CA VAL A 108 -1.15 13.49 7.40
C VAL A 108 0.20 14.22 7.47
N GLY A 109 0.91 14.08 8.59
CA GLY A 109 2.30 14.49 8.70
C GLY A 109 3.23 13.28 8.84
N GLU A 110 4.47 13.42 8.37
CA GLU A 110 5.53 12.44 8.59
C GLU A 110 6.54 12.95 9.62
N VAL A 111 6.97 12.04 10.51
CA VAL A 111 8.13 12.26 11.38
C VAL A 111 9.10 11.12 11.18
N GLU A 112 10.38 11.43 11.08
CA GLU A 112 11.40 10.39 11.03
C GLU A 112 11.44 9.64 12.38
N ARG A 113 11.41 8.32 12.32
CA ARG A 113 11.62 7.47 13.50
C ARG A 113 12.94 6.75 13.38
N LYS A 114 13.61 6.57 14.52
CA LYS A 114 14.68 5.57 14.61
C LYS A 114 14.07 4.21 14.29
N SER A 115 14.54 3.63 13.19
CA SER A 115 14.27 2.24 12.85
C SER A 115 15.50 1.44 13.25
N TRP A 116 15.27 0.32 13.94
CA TRP A 116 16.35 -0.53 14.39
C TRP A 116 16.87 -1.28 13.17
N TYR A 117 18.17 -1.10 12.85
CA TYR A 117 18.81 -1.68 11.66
C TYR A 117 18.85 -3.21 11.70
N ASP A 118 18.82 -3.79 12.90
CA ASP A 118 18.80 -5.24 13.12
C ASP A 118 17.47 -5.67 13.73
N GLN A 119 16.35 -5.13 13.25
CA GLN A 119 15.05 -5.59 13.72
C GLN A 119 15.04 -7.09 13.42
N PRO A 120 15.01 -7.97 14.45
CA PRO A 120 15.08 -9.38 14.20
C PRO A 120 13.97 -9.69 13.19
N VAL A 121 14.32 -10.45 12.15
CA VAL A 121 13.36 -10.90 11.13
C VAL A 121 12.44 -11.94 11.78
N THR A 122 11.77 -11.55 12.85
CA THR A 122 10.99 -12.42 13.72
C THR A 122 9.56 -11.92 13.73
N ALA A 123 8.67 -12.85 13.36
CA ALA A 123 7.22 -12.93 13.60
C ALA A 123 6.38 -13.16 12.34
N TYR A 124 6.95 -12.97 11.16
CA TYR A 124 6.30 -13.40 9.94
C TYR A 124 6.88 -14.77 9.57
N GLY A 125 6.12 -15.85 9.75
CA GLY A 125 6.47 -17.15 9.17
C GLY A 125 6.59 -17.08 7.65
N SER A 126 6.41 -18.18 6.93
CA SER A 126 6.31 -18.14 5.47
C SER A 126 5.10 -17.27 5.04
N ILE A 127 5.33 -15.99 4.74
CA ILE A 127 4.35 -15.13 4.08
C ILE A 127 4.33 -15.53 2.61
N ASP A 128 3.15 -15.85 2.10
CA ASP A 128 2.94 -15.78 0.66
C ASP A 128 2.85 -14.30 0.23
N PHE A 129 3.86 -13.84 -0.50
CA PHE A 129 3.96 -12.45 -0.95
C PHE A 129 2.78 -12.06 -1.84
N ALA A 130 2.26 -12.99 -2.65
CA ALA A 130 1.19 -12.70 -3.57
C ALA A 130 -0.09 -12.32 -2.82
N SER A 131 -0.54 -13.16 -1.88
CA SER A 131 -1.73 -12.86 -1.08
C SER A 131 -1.52 -11.73 -0.06
N TYR A 132 -0.34 -11.64 0.55
CA TYR A 132 -0.08 -10.62 1.58
C TYR A 132 -0.01 -9.19 1.03
N TYR A 133 0.77 -8.98 -0.02
CA TYR A 133 0.87 -7.67 -0.67
C TYR A 133 -0.28 -7.43 -1.65
N GLY A 134 -0.65 -8.46 -2.42
CA GLY A 134 -1.78 -8.37 -3.35
C GLY A 134 -3.10 -8.11 -2.63
N GLY A 135 -3.34 -8.72 -1.46
CA GLY A 135 -4.56 -8.47 -0.69
C GLY A 135 -4.70 -7.03 -0.19
N LYS A 136 -3.58 -6.37 0.16
CA LYS A 136 -3.56 -4.92 0.46
C LYS A 136 -4.02 -4.10 -0.75
N LEU A 137 -3.54 -4.46 -1.95
CA LEU A 137 -3.89 -3.77 -3.19
C LEU A 137 -5.35 -4.03 -3.57
N VAL A 138 -5.82 -5.28 -3.52
CA VAL A 138 -7.23 -5.63 -3.75
C VAL A 138 -8.13 -4.78 -2.86
N TRP A 139 -7.82 -4.72 -1.56
CA TRP A 139 -8.57 -3.89 -0.62
C TRP A 139 -8.52 -2.41 -1.00
N ALA A 140 -7.34 -1.83 -1.20
CA ALA A 140 -7.19 -0.40 -1.49
C ALA A 140 -7.88 0.01 -2.81
N LEU A 141 -7.75 -0.81 -3.85
CA LEU A 141 -8.39 -0.60 -5.15
C LEU A 141 -9.92 -0.64 -5.02
N ARG A 142 -10.48 -1.60 -4.27
CA ARG A 142 -11.93 -1.65 -3.96
C ARG A 142 -12.37 -0.44 -3.12
N ALA A 143 -11.62 -0.10 -2.08
CA ALA A 143 -11.93 1.00 -1.17
C ALA A 143 -11.91 2.37 -1.86
N CYS A 144 -11.08 2.53 -2.89
CA CYS A 144 -11.01 3.69 -3.77
C CYS A 144 -11.89 3.57 -5.02
N GLU A 145 -12.61 2.46 -5.19
CA GLU A 145 -13.47 2.14 -6.34
C GLU A 145 -12.75 2.36 -7.68
N ILE A 146 -11.52 1.86 -7.80
CA ILE A 146 -10.72 2.03 -9.00
C ILE A 146 -11.37 1.25 -10.16
N PRO A 147 -11.60 1.90 -11.32
CA PRO A 147 -12.16 1.21 -12.48
C PRO A 147 -11.28 0.04 -12.94
N PRO A 148 -11.88 -1.08 -13.38
CA PRO A 148 -11.18 -2.26 -13.88
C PRO A 148 -10.04 -2.00 -14.87
N ASP A 149 -10.24 -1.06 -15.81
CA ASP A 149 -9.30 -0.68 -16.85
C ASP A 149 -8.13 0.18 -16.33
N VAL A 150 -8.30 0.83 -15.18
CA VAL A 150 -7.27 1.65 -14.53
C VAL A 150 -6.35 0.81 -13.63
N VAL A 151 -6.84 -0.30 -13.08
CA VAL A 151 -6.07 -1.19 -12.17
C VAL A 151 -4.71 -1.60 -12.75
N PRO A 152 -4.60 -2.09 -14.00
CA PRO A 152 -3.31 -2.52 -14.56
C PRO A 152 -2.36 -1.34 -14.73
N ILE A 153 -2.86 -0.16 -15.06
CA ILE A 153 -2.05 1.05 -15.25
C ILE A 153 -1.35 1.44 -13.95
N LEU A 154 -2.09 1.43 -12.82
CA LEU A 154 -1.53 1.78 -11.51
C LEU A 154 -0.45 0.80 -11.09
N ILE A 155 -0.72 -0.51 -11.23
CA ILE A 155 0.21 -1.57 -10.82
C ILE A 155 1.45 -1.58 -11.71
N ASP A 156 1.28 -1.54 -13.04
CA ASP A 156 2.39 -1.64 -13.98
C ASP A 156 3.29 -0.39 -13.95
N SER A 157 2.70 0.80 -13.77
CA SER A 157 3.47 2.04 -13.59
C SER A 157 4.31 2.00 -12.31
N ALA A 158 3.75 1.45 -11.23
CA ALA A 158 4.49 1.31 -9.98
C ALA A 158 5.57 0.22 -10.07
N LEU A 159 5.33 -0.88 -10.80
CA LEU A 159 6.33 -1.92 -11.08
C LEU A 159 7.48 -1.42 -11.96
N ALA A 160 7.19 -0.58 -12.96
CA ALA A 160 8.16 -0.10 -13.95
C ALA A 160 9.33 0.69 -13.36
N VAL A 161 9.18 1.24 -12.16
CA VAL A 161 10.23 2.00 -11.47
C VAL A 161 10.93 1.18 -10.38
N ARG A 162 10.63 -0.12 -10.25
CA ARG A 162 11.21 -0.99 -9.22
C ARG A 162 12.24 -1.95 -9.81
N PRO A 163 13.34 -2.23 -9.09
CA PRO A 163 14.32 -3.24 -9.49
C PRO A 163 13.80 -4.68 -9.36
N LEU A 164 12.54 -4.90 -8.97
CA LEU A 164 11.93 -6.24 -8.83
C LEU A 164 12.09 -7.10 -10.10
N PHE A 165 12.06 -6.49 -11.29
CA PHE A 165 12.20 -7.22 -12.55
C PHE A 165 13.65 -7.54 -12.94
N ALA A 166 14.64 -6.94 -12.26
CA ALA A 166 16.06 -7.25 -12.45
C ALA A 166 16.50 -8.50 -11.67
N ASP A 167 15.70 -8.94 -10.69
CA ASP A 167 15.92 -10.14 -9.90
C ASP A 167 14.92 -11.25 -10.31
N PRO A 168 15.36 -12.49 -10.61
CA PRO A 168 14.46 -13.57 -11.01
C PRO A 168 13.37 -13.90 -9.97
N GLU A 169 13.71 -13.85 -8.68
CA GLU A 169 12.77 -14.13 -7.60
C GLU A 169 11.76 -12.98 -7.43
N GLY A 170 12.25 -11.74 -7.42
CA GLY A 170 11.46 -10.53 -7.42
C GLY A 170 10.46 -10.48 -8.57
N ARG A 171 10.91 -10.82 -9.78
CA ARG A 171 10.06 -10.90 -10.98
C ARG A 171 8.97 -11.94 -10.81
N THR A 172 9.34 -13.14 -10.35
CA THR A 172 8.39 -14.25 -10.15
C THR A 172 7.31 -13.87 -9.15
N ARG A 173 7.70 -13.29 -8.01
CA ARG A 173 6.77 -12.85 -6.96
C ARG A 173 5.91 -11.67 -7.39
N ALA A 174 6.46 -10.70 -8.12
CA ALA A 174 5.72 -9.54 -8.61
C ALA A 174 4.63 -9.97 -9.61
N LEU A 175 4.95 -10.90 -10.51
CA LEU A 175 3.97 -11.47 -11.45
C LEU A 175 2.90 -12.29 -10.73
N ALA A 176 3.27 -13.05 -9.68
CA ALA A 176 2.30 -13.79 -8.86
C ALA A 176 1.34 -12.85 -8.12
N MET A 177 1.85 -11.79 -7.49
CA MET A 177 1.03 -10.75 -6.85
C MET A 177 0.09 -10.08 -7.86
N ARG A 178 0.58 -9.75 -9.06
CA ARG A 178 -0.23 -9.13 -10.12
C ARG A 178 -1.38 -10.03 -10.57
N ARG A 179 -1.12 -11.33 -10.79
CA ARG A 179 -2.17 -12.31 -11.09
C ARG A 179 -3.19 -12.43 -9.95
N TYR A 180 -2.71 -12.50 -8.71
CA TYR A 180 -3.58 -12.53 -7.53
C TYR A 180 -4.53 -11.33 -7.50
N VAL A 181 -4.04 -10.11 -7.72
CA VAL A 181 -4.90 -8.91 -7.74
C VAL A 181 -5.97 -9.00 -8.82
N HIS A 182 -5.61 -9.43 -10.02
CA HIS A 182 -6.55 -9.58 -11.14
C HIS A 182 -7.62 -10.63 -10.84
N GLU A 183 -7.23 -11.82 -10.40
CA GLU A 183 -8.14 -12.90 -10.02
C GLU A 183 -9.15 -12.43 -8.97
N ARG A 184 -8.67 -11.77 -7.91
CA ARG A 184 -9.50 -11.29 -6.80
C ARG A 184 -10.42 -10.13 -7.16
N LEU A 185 -10.13 -9.42 -8.25
CA LEU A 185 -10.98 -8.35 -8.78
C LEU A 185 -11.85 -8.82 -9.96
N GLY A 186 -11.77 -10.09 -10.36
CA GLY A 186 -12.52 -10.61 -11.50
C GLY A 186 -12.06 -10.03 -12.84
N LEU A 187 -10.80 -9.61 -12.93
CA LEU A 187 -10.20 -9.05 -14.13
C LEU A 187 -9.61 -10.16 -15.01
N PRO A 188 -9.50 -9.96 -16.34
CA PRO A 188 -8.76 -10.88 -17.22
C PRO A 188 -7.32 -11.10 -16.76
N ASP A 189 -6.71 -12.20 -17.20
CA ASP A 189 -5.28 -12.45 -17.00
C ASP A 189 -4.50 -11.20 -17.45
N PRO A 190 -3.67 -10.63 -16.58
CA PRO A 190 -3.02 -9.36 -16.88
C PRO A 190 -1.90 -9.49 -17.92
N GLY A 191 -1.55 -10.70 -18.35
CA GLY A 191 -0.50 -10.96 -19.34
C GLY A 191 0.89 -10.50 -18.86
N PRO A 192 1.86 -10.26 -19.76
CA PRO A 192 3.10 -9.59 -19.39
C PRO A 192 2.85 -8.11 -19.06
N PRO A 193 3.52 -7.53 -18.06
CA PRO A 193 3.38 -6.12 -17.74
C PRO A 193 3.93 -5.23 -18.86
N LEU A 194 3.31 -4.07 -19.06
CA LEU A 194 3.79 -3.05 -19.99
C LEU A 194 4.93 -2.25 -19.36
N LEU A 195 6.08 -2.89 -19.18
CA LEU A 195 7.27 -2.22 -18.68
C LEU A 195 7.93 -1.46 -19.83
N ARG A 196 8.30 -0.19 -19.60
CA ARG A 196 9.17 0.53 -20.53
C ARG A 196 10.44 -0.30 -20.70
N ARG A 197 10.74 -0.70 -21.93
CA ARG A 197 12.13 -1.04 -22.28
C ARG A 197 12.90 0.27 -22.10
N LEU A 198 13.59 0.40 -20.98
CA LEU A 198 14.63 1.41 -20.85
C LEU A 198 15.70 0.99 -21.87
N VAL A 199 15.69 1.67 -23.01
CA VAL A 199 16.72 1.58 -24.04
C VAL A 199 17.94 2.32 -23.53
#